data_AF-J2UHJ3-F1
#
_entry.id   AF-J2UHJ3-F1
#
_cell.length_a   1.000
_cell.length_b   1.000
_cell.length_c   1.000
_cell.angle_alpha   90.00
_cell.angle_beta   90.00
_cell.angle_gamma   90.00
#
_symmetry.space_group_name_H-M   'P 1'
#
loop_
_entity.id
_entity.type
_entity.pdbx_description
1 polymer ?
#
loop_
_entity_poly.entity_id
_entity_poly.type
_entity_poly.pdbx_seq_one_letter_code
_entity_poly.pdbx_strand_id
1 'polypeptide(L)'
;MTSPVGSLFSGVLEQCSAGSEFGAVIDTDMRRRLLHGLFDSFYADKADKSVVFDTNRLWSARLPAINDLFPKARVIACVRNVAWIMDSIERLYRANPYENTKLFGDAVERNTVYSRCETLAQRNRLVGFAWAALKEAYYGEHADSLLIIDYDLLTQAPERVLRLVYDFIGEPWFEHDFEHLAYDAPEFDQALGVTGLHKVRPRIAVQARRTILPPDLFKQYSDLSFWLDGSASAANVIRMKSDAANI
;
A
#
# COMPACT_ATOMS: atom_id res chain seq x y z
N MET A 1 -6.09 7.29 -4.86
CA MET A 1 -5.16 6.94 -5.95
C MET A 1 -3.74 6.96 -5.37
N THR A 2 -2.79 6.20 -5.91
CA THR A 2 -1.38 6.39 -5.51
C THR A 2 -0.88 7.76 -5.96
N SER A 3 -0.34 8.54 -5.05
CA SER A 3 0.26 9.85 -5.31
C SER A 3 1.64 9.72 -5.97
N PRO A 4 2.02 10.66 -6.87
CA PRO A 4 3.33 10.66 -7.51
C PRO A 4 4.48 11.05 -6.57
N VAL A 5 4.20 11.57 -5.36
CA VAL A 5 5.22 12.09 -4.43
C VAL A 5 6.29 11.04 -4.12
N GLY A 6 5.92 9.78 -3.91
CA GLY A 6 6.91 8.72 -3.67
C GLY A 6 7.87 8.49 -4.85
N SER A 7 7.37 8.60 -6.08
CA SER A 7 8.21 8.49 -7.28
C SER A 7 9.13 9.70 -7.44
N LEU A 8 8.61 10.92 -7.21
CA LEU A 8 9.40 12.15 -7.22
C LEU A 8 10.48 12.14 -6.14
N PHE A 9 10.13 11.71 -4.94
CA PHE A 9 11.05 11.54 -3.81
C PHE A 9 12.20 10.61 -4.18
N SER A 10 11.89 9.46 -4.79
CA SER A 10 12.91 8.50 -5.23
C SER A 10 13.84 9.10 -6.30
N GLY A 11 13.29 9.82 -7.27
CA GLY A 11 14.08 10.47 -8.33
C GLY A 11 14.99 11.58 -7.79
N VAL A 12 14.47 12.45 -6.91
CA VAL A 12 15.28 13.49 -6.25
C VAL A 12 16.40 12.85 -5.43
N LEU A 13 16.08 11.82 -4.64
CA LEU A 13 17.06 11.11 -3.83
C LEU A 13 18.14 10.47 -4.71
N GLU A 14 17.76 9.81 -5.80
CA GLU A 14 18.70 9.19 -6.75
C GLU A 14 19.66 10.23 -7.35
N GLN A 15 19.15 11.36 -7.82
CA GLN A 15 19.98 12.44 -8.39
C GLN A 15 20.88 13.14 -7.36
N CYS A 16 20.56 13.03 -6.06
CA CYS A 16 21.37 13.60 -5.00
C CYS A 16 22.27 12.58 -4.29
N SER A 17 22.28 11.31 -4.74
CA SER A 17 22.98 10.20 -4.08
C SER A 17 24.22 9.75 -4.87
N ALA A 18 24.99 8.85 -4.26
CA ALA A 18 26.09 8.19 -4.95
C ALA A 18 25.60 7.51 -6.23
N GLY A 19 26.30 7.72 -7.35
CA GLY A 19 25.90 7.26 -8.68
C GLY A 19 25.40 8.39 -9.59
N SER A 20 25.06 9.56 -9.04
CA SER A 20 24.83 10.77 -9.84
C SER A 20 26.10 11.62 -9.99
N GLU A 21 26.15 12.46 -11.02
CA GLU A 21 27.25 13.40 -11.27
C GLU A 21 27.48 14.35 -10.09
N PHE A 22 26.42 14.72 -9.38
CA PHE A 22 26.45 15.73 -8.31
C PHE A 22 26.40 15.14 -6.89
N GLY A 23 26.33 13.82 -6.75
CA GLY A 23 26.14 13.18 -5.44
C GLY A 23 27.24 13.50 -4.41
N ALA A 24 28.48 13.76 -4.88
CA ALA A 24 29.63 14.10 -4.04
C ALA A 24 29.62 15.54 -3.49
N VAL A 25 28.88 16.46 -4.13
CA VAL A 25 28.84 17.87 -3.73
C VAL A 25 27.55 18.25 -3.00
N ILE A 26 26.59 17.33 -2.92
CA ILE A 26 25.34 17.52 -2.17
C ILE A 26 25.52 16.86 -0.81
N ASP A 27 25.53 17.64 0.27
CA ASP A 27 25.61 17.11 1.63
C ASP A 27 24.25 16.61 2.16
N THR A 28 24.26 15.96 3.34
CA THR A 28 23.05 15.40 3.95
C THR A 28 21.99 16.46 4.24
N ASP A 29 22.38 17.65 4.69
CA ASP A 29 21.44 18.72 5.01
C ASP A 29 20.77 19.29 3.75
N MET A 30 21.50 19.40 2.64
CA MET A 30 20.95 19.77 1.35
C MET A 30 19.98 18.71 0.83
N ARG A 31 20.32 17.42 0.93
CA ARG A 31 19.37 16.33 0.58
C ARG A 31 18.09 16.44 1.39
N ARG A 32 18.22 16.64 2.71
CA ARG A 32 17.07 16.81 3.61
C ARG A 32 16.20 17.99 3.18
N ARG A 33 16.80 19.16 2.91
CA ARG A 33 16.06 20.36 2.45
C ARG A 33 15.37 20.15 1.09
N LEU A 34 16.03 19.51 0.14
CA LEU A 34 15.45 19.22 -1.18
C LEU A 34 14.26 18.27 -1.07
N LEU A 35 14.40 17.20 -0.28
CA LEU A 35 13.33 16.22 -0.07
C LEU A 35 12.17 16.79 0.76
N HIS A 36 12.45 17.61 1.79
CA HIS A 36 11.39 18.32 2.51
C HIS A 36 10.66 19.33 1.60
N GLY A 37 11.42 20.14 0.86
CA GLY A 37 10.87 21.14 -0.06
C GLY A 37 10.03 20.54 -1.19
N LEU A 38 10.24 19.27 -1.55
CA LEU A 38 9.36 18.53 -2.46
C LEU A 38 7.94 18.43 -1.90
N PHE A 39 7.77 18.10 -0.61
CA PHE A 39 6.44 18.02 0.01
C PHE A 39 5.81 19.42 0.13
N ASP A 40 6.59 20.41 0.57
CA ASP A 40 6.12 21.80 0.68
C ASP A 40 5.61 22.33 -0.66
N SER A 41 6.35 22.04 -1.74
CA SER A 41 6.00 22.47 -3.09
C SER A 41 4.81 21.70 -3.65
N PHE A 42 4.76 20.38 -3.44
CA PHE A 42 3.71 19.54 -3.99
C PHE A 42 2.35 19.80 -3.33
N TYR A 43 2.34 20.11 -2.03
CA TYR A 43 1.13 20.39 -1.25
C TYR A 43 0.90 21.89 -0.99
N ALA A 44 1.53 22.77 -1.76
CA ALA A 44 1.40 24.21 -1.57
C ALA A 44 -0.06 24.71 -1.67
N ASP A 45 -0.90 24.06 -2.49
CA ASP A 45 -2.33 24.37 -2.61
C ASP A 45 -3.19 23.82 -1.46
N LYS A 46 -2.58 23.07 -0.53
CA LYS A 46 -3.17 22.52 0.70
C LYS A 46 -2.53 23.10 1.95
N ALA A 47 -1.82 24.24 1.85
CA ALA A 47 -1.14 24.87 2.98
C ALA A 47 -2.09 25.28 4.13
N ASP A 48 -3.40 25.39 3.86
CA ASP A 48 -4.43 25.64 4.87
C ASP A 48 -4.88 24.38 5.64
N LYS A 49 -4.42 23.19 5.25
CA LYS A 49 -4.78 21.92 5.87
C LYS A 49 -3.80 21.55 6.98
N SER A 50 -4.33 21.09 8.11
CA SER A 50 -3.53 20.60 9.24
C SER A 50 -2.92 19.23 8.97
N VAL A 51 -3.57 18.40 8.15
CA VAL A 51 -3.16 17.03 7.85
C VAL A 51 -3.27 16.75 6.35
N VAL A 52 -2.26 16.06 5.84
CA VAL A 52 -2.21 15.57 4.46
C VAL A 52 -2.09 14.06 4.49
N PHE A 53 -2.98 13.37 3.77
CA PHE A 53 -2.86 11.94 3.51
C PHE A 53 -2.23 11.72 2.13
N ASP A 54 -0.97 11.29 2.09
CA ASP A 54 -0.36 10.75 0.87
C ASP A 54 -0.55 9.23 0.82
N THR A 55 -1.00 8.73 -0.33
CA THR A 55 -1.12 7.29 -0.57
C THR A 55 0.00 6.83 -1.50
N ASN A 56 0.99 6.09 -1.00
CA ASN A 56 1.95 5.38 -1.84
C ASN A 56 2.54 4.18 -1.10
N ARG A 57 2.51 3.00 -1.72
CA ARG A 57 3.07 1.76 -1.16
C ARG A 57 4.58 1.82 -0.88
N LEU A 58 5.30 2.76 -1.50
CA LEU A 58 6.72 3.01 -1.25
C LEU A 58 6.98 3.47 0.19
N TRP A 59 6.05 4.16 0.85
CA TRP A 59 6.31 4.79 2.14
C TRP A 59 6.71 3.80 3.23
N SER A 60 6.23 2.56 3.16
CA SER A 60 6.69 1.50 4.05
C SER A 60 8.20 1.25 3.95
N ALA A 61 8.78 1.26 2.75
CA ALA A 61 10.23 1.13 2.55
C ALA A 61 11.02 2.43 2.83
N ARG A 62 10.34 3.49 3.27
CA ARG A 62 10.94 4.82 3.51
C ARG A 62 10.68 5.33 4.92
N LEU A 63 10.24 4.48 5.86
CA LEU A 63 9.99 4.90 7.24
C LEU A 63 11.16 5.65 7.88
N PRO A 64 12.45 5.24 7.72
CA PRO A 64 13.56 6.01 8.29
C PRO A 64 13.64 7.44 7.75
N ALA A 65 13.52 7.60 6.44
CA ALA A 65 13.57 8.92 5.82
C ALA A 65 12.34 9.78 6.18
N ILE A 66 11.16 9.17 6.24
CA ILE A 66 9.93 9.86 6.65
C ILE A 66 9.99 10.29 8.12
N ASN A 67 10.51 9.44 9.02
CA ASN A 67 10.66 9.81 10.43
C ASN A 67 11.72 10.89 10.66
N ASP A 68 12.81 10.91 9.89
CA ASP A 68 13.81 12.00 9.95
C ASP A 68 13.24 13.32 9.44
N LEU A 69 12.54 13.31 8.30
CA LEU A 69 11.97 14.51 7.70
C LEU A 69 10.75 15.04 8.48
N PHE A 70 9.90 14.12 8.94
CA PHE A 70 8.63 14.41 9.58
C PHE A 70 8.43 13.51 10.81
N PRO A 71 9.02 13.84 11.96
CA PRO A 71 9.00 12.97 13.15
C PRO A 71 7.60 12.65 13.71
N LYS A 72 6.59 13.42 13.30
CA LYS A 72 5.18 13.20 13.67
C LYS A 72 4.38 12.43 12.62
N ALA A 73 4.99 12.11 11.48
CA ALA A 73 4.32 11.34 10.44
C ALA A 73 3.91 9.97 10.97
N ARG A 74 2.84 9.46 10.36
CA ARG A 74 2.26 8.16 10.63
C ARG A 74 2.03 7.47 9.30
N VAL A 75 2.29 6.16 9.24
CA VAL A 75 2.02 5.36 8.05
C VAL A 75 0.91 4.36 8.36
N ILE A 76 -0.09 4.33 7.49
CA ILE A 76 -1.22 3.41 7.60
C ILE A 76 -1.14 2.42 6.44
N ALA A 77 -1.12 1.13 6.76
CA ALA A 77 -1.09 0.04 5.79
C ALA A 77 -2.34 -0.81 5.90
N CYS A 78 -3.25 -0.67 4.94
CA CYS A 78 -4.38 -1.58 4.79
C CYS A 78 -3.90 -2.89 4.17
N VAL A 79 -4.07 -3.99 4.90
CA VAL A 79 -3.62 -5.33 4.50
C VAL A 79 -4.80 -6.24 4.21
N ARG A 80 -4.57 -7.24 3.37
CA ARG A 80 -5.53 -8.30 3.07
C ARG A 80 -4.74 -9.57 2.80
N ASN A 81 -5.32 -10.74 3.09
CA ASN A 81 -4.73 -12.02 2.69
C ASN A 81 -4.29 -11.95 1.21
N VAL A 82 -3.01 -12.26 0.97
CA VAL A 82 -2.36 -12.00 -0.32
C VAL A 82 -2.97 -12.86 -1.43
N ALA A 83 -3.50 -14.04 -1.13
CA ALA A 83 -4.23 -14.85 -2.10
C ALA A 83 -5.49 -14.14 -2.61
N TRP A 84 -6.20 -13.39 -1.76
CA TRP A 84 -7.35 -12.60 -2.18
C TRP A 84 -6.97 -11.35 -2.98
N ILE A 85 -5.75 -10.81 -2.78
CA ILE A 85 -5.19 -9.75 -3.63
C ILE A 85 -4.90 -10.32 -5.02
N MET A 86 -4.22 -11.47 -5.09
CA MET A 86 -3.93 -12.16 -6.35
C MET A 86 -5.22 -12.54 -7.11
N ASP A 87 -6.23 -13.08 -6.42
CA ASP A 87 -7.54 -13.39 -7.01
C ASP A 87 -8.22 -12.14 -7.58
N SER A 88 -8.10 -11.00 -6.90
CA SER A 88 -8.69 -9.74 -7.36
C SER A 88 -8.04 -9.24 -8.64
N ILE A 89 -6.71 -9.28 -8.72
CA ILE A 89 -5.98 -8.86 -9.93
C ILE A 89 -6.24 -9.83 -11.09
N GLU A 90 -6.27 -11.14 -10.83
CA GLU A 90 -6.56 -12.15 -11.85
C GLU A 90 -7.98 -12.00 -12.42
N ARG A 91 -8.98 -11.60 -11.62
CA ARG A 91 -10.32 -11.29 -12.13
C ARG A 91 -10.32 -10.09 -13.06
N LEU A 92 -9.58 -9.03 -12.70
CA LEU A 92 -9.45 -7.84 -13.54
C LEU A 92 -8.77 -8.19 -14.87
N TYR A 93 -7.72 -9.00 -14.84
CA TYR A 93 -7.08 -9.51 -16.05
C TYR A 93 -8.07 -10.30 -16.92
N ARG A 94 -8.86 -11.21 -16.33
CA ARG A 94 -9.85 -12.01 -17.07
C ARG A 94 -11.10 -11.25 -17.52
N ALA A 95 -11.38 -10.09 -16.94
CA ALA A 95 -12.56 -9.29 -17.27
C ALA A 95 -12.51 -8.78 -18.71
N ASN A 96 -11.31 -8.61 -19.27
CA ASN A 96 -11.12 -8.31 -20.68
C ASN A 96 -10.16 -9.34 -21.33
N PRO A 97 -10.68 -10.46 -21.86
CA PRO A 97 -9.84 -11.50 -22.45
C PRO A 97 -9.22 -11.09 -23.80
N TYR A 98 -9.56 -9.92 -24.32
CA TYR A 98 -9.12 -9.42 -25.63
C TYR A 98 -8.06 -8.32 -25.54
N GLU A 99 -7.60 -7.97 -24.34
CA GLU A 99 -6.65 -6.87 -24.11
C GLU A 99 -5.47 -7.31 -23.24
N ASN A 100 -4.29 -6.75 -23.52
CA ASN A 100 -3.12 -6.97 -22.68
C ASN A 100 -2.96 -5.82 -21.67
N THR A 101 -2.72 -6.18 -20.41
CA THR A 101 -2.43 -5.19 -19.37
C THR A 101 -0.94 -4.88 -19.31
N LYS A 102 -0.58 -3.68 -18.83
CA LYS A 102 0.81 -3.29 -18.52
C LYS A 102 1.34 -3.87 -17.21
N LEU A 103 0.53 -4.67 -16.50
CA LEU A 103 0.97 -5.40 -15.31
C LEU A 103 1.98 -6.50 -15.63
N PHE A 104 2.11 -6.86 -16.90
CA PHE A 104 3.00 -7.89 -17.42
C PHE A 104 3.79 -7.32 -18.60
N GLY A 105 5.09 -7.59 -18.66
CA GLY A 105 6.02 -7.06 -19.67
C GLY A 105 5.94 -7.82 -21.00
N ASP A 106 5.81 -9.14 -20.96
CA ASP A 106 5.90 -9.99 -22.15
C ASP A 106 4.86 -11.13 -22.17
N ALA A 107 4.91 -11.97 -23.21
CA ALA A 107 3.98 -13.09 -23.37
C ALA A 107 4.21 -14.21 -22.35
N VAL A 108 5.42 -14.37 -21.82
CA VAL A 108 5.76 -15.39 -20.82
C VAL A 108 5.08 -15.05 -19.51
N GLU A 109 5.20 -13.81 -19.06
CA GLU A 109 4.52 -13.32 -17.86
C GLU A 109 2.99 -13.47 -17.97
N ARG A 110 2.42 -13.21 -19.17
CA ARG A 110 0.96 -13.27 -19.41
C ARG A 110 0.38 -14.67 -19.59
N ASN A 111 1.21 -15.69 -19.79
CA ASN A 111 0.82 -16.99 -20.30
C ASN A 111 -0.30 -17.68 -19.49
N THR A 112 -0.05 -17.98 -18.22
CA THR A 112 -0.98 -18.72 -17.36
C THR A 112 -1.25 -17.98 -16.05
N VAL A 113 -2.24 -18.42 -15.29
CA VAL A 113 -2.46 -17.88 -13.93
C VAL A 113 -1.22 -18.04 -13.05
N TYR A 114 -0.45 -19.11 -13.26
CA TYR A 114 0.80 -19.36 -12.55
C TYR A 114 1.86 -18.31 -12.87
N SER A 115 2.13 -18.07 -14.16
CA SER A 115 3.12 -17.07 -14.57
C SER A 115 2.73 -15.67 -14.10
N ARG A 116 1.43 -15.32 -14.22
CA ARG A 116 0.92 -14.02 -13.78
C ARG A 116 1.05 -13.82 -12.27
N CYS A 117 0.63 -14.80 -11.47
CA CYS A 117 0.76 -14.73 -10.01
C CYS A 117 2.23 -14.69 -9.58
N GLU A 118 3.09 -15.50 -10.19
CA GLU A 118 4.54 -15.50 -9.94
C GLU A 118 5.15 -14.13 -10.24
N THR A 119 4.88 -13.57 -11.43
CA THR A 119 5.32 -12.23 -11.81
C THR A 119 4.88 -11.20 -10.79
N LEU A 120 3.59 -11.15 -10.41
CA LEU A 120 3.10 -10.16 -9.45
C LEU A 120 3.79 -10.27 -8.07
N ALA A 121 4.18 -11.49 -7.68
CA ALA A 121 4.83 -11.79 -6.40
C ALA A 121 6.34 -11.47 -6.37
N GLN A 122 6.98 -11.19 -7.51
CA GLN A 122 8.40 -10.82 -7.54
C GLN A 122 8.65 -9.51 -6.77
N ARG A 123 9.84 -9.40 -6.13
CA ARG A 123 10.18 -8.32 -5.18
C ARG A 123 10.16 -6.91 -5.77
N ASN A 124 10.26 -6.77 -7.09
CA ASN A 124 10.21 -5.50 -7.82
C ASN A 124 8.88 -5.29 -8.55
N ARG A 125 7.89 -6.18 -8.35
CA ARG A 125 6.58 -6.15 -9.01
C ARG A 125 5.49 -5.76 -8.03
N LEU A 126 4.28 -5.51 -8.56
CA LEU A 126 3.20 -4.80 -7.88
C LEU A 126 2.92 -5.30 -6.45
N VAL A 127 2.80 -6.62 -6.27
CA VAL A 127 2.46 -7.21 -4.97
C VAL A 127 3.72 -7.50 -4.17
N GLY A 128 4.74 -8.10 -4.79
CA GLY A 128 5.96 -8.49 -4.07
C GLY A 128 6.74 -7.31 -3.50
N PHE A 129 6.81 -6.17 -4.21
CA PHE A 129 7.42 -4.95 -3.68
C PHE A 129 6.65 -4.41 -2.48
N ALA A 130 5.33 -4.24 -2.60
CA ALA A 130 4.49 -3.71 -1.52
C ALA A 130 4.58 -4.59 -0.27
N TRP A 131 4.58 -5.92 -0.47
CA TRP A 131 4.71 -6.89 0.60
C TRP A 131 6.08 -6.81 1.29
N ALA A 132 7.17 -6.76 0.52
CA ALA A 132 8.51 -6.67 1.08
C ALA A 132 8.74 -5.35 1.83
N ALA A 133 8.31 -4.23 1.23
CA ALA A 133 8.39 -2.90 1.83
C ALA A 133 7.61 -2.82 3.15
N LEU A 134 6.40 -3.39 3.21
CA LEU A 134 5.62 -3.44 4.43
C LEU A 134 6.26 -4.36 5.48
N LYS A 135 6.83 -5.48 5.07
CA LYS A 135 7.52 -6.39 5.98
C LYS A 135 8.75 -5.74 6.62
N GLU A 136 9.52 -4.99 5.83
CA GLU A 136 10.63 -4.17 6.31
C GLU A 136 10.14 -3.12 7.34
N ALA A 137 9.09 -2.38 7.01
CA ALA A 137 8.48 -1.41 7.92
C ALA A 137 8.02 -2.05 9.24
N TYR A 138 7.40 -3.22 9.17
CA TYR A 138 6.82 -3.91 10.32
C TYR A 138 7.88 -4.42 11.30
N TYR A 139 9.02 -4.92 10.82
CA TYR A 139 10.11 -5.38 11.70
C TYR A 139 11.21 -4.34 11.92
N GLY A 140 11.06 -3.14 11.33
CA GLY A 140 12.05 -2.08 11.38
C GLY A 140 12.02 -1.27 12.68
N GLU A 141 13.03 -0.43 12.86
CA GLU A 141 13.23 0.39 14.07
C GLU A 141 12.11 1.43 14.30
N HIS A 142 11.42 1.86 13.23
CA HIS A 142 10.35 2.85 13.27
C HIS A 142 8.95 2.23 13.17
N ALA A 143 8.81 0.95 13.50
CA ALA A 143 7.54 0.23 13.41
C ALA A 143 6.44 0.86 14.27
N ASP A 144 6.78 1.55 15.37
CA ASP A 144 5.83 2.28 16.22
C ASP A 144 5.04 3.38 15.47
N SER A 145 5.60 3.93 14.39
CA SER A 145 4.94 4.90 13.49
C SER A 145 4.00 4.25 12.47
N LEU A 146 3.89 2.92 12.45
CA LEU A 146 3.07 2.13 11.51
C LEU A 146 1.77 1.63 12.18
N LEU A 147 0.66 1.79 11.48
CA LEU A 147 -0.62 1.14 11.75
C LEU A 147 -1.00 0.17 10.64
N ILE A 148 -1.19 -1.09 10.97
CA ILE A 148 -1.73 -2.11 10.09
C ILE A 148 -3.23 -2.26 10.33
N ILE A 149 -4.00 -2.20 9.25
CA ILE A 149 -5.46 -2.35 9.26
C ILE A 149 -5.85 -3.56 8.41
N ASP A 150 -6.43 -4.58 9.04
CA ASP A 150 -6.99 -5.70 8.30
C ASP A 150 -8.25 -5.27 7.49
N TYR A 151 -8.23 -5.53 6.19
CA TYR A 151 -9.31 -5.20 5.26
C TYR A 151 -10.64 -5.86 5.65
N ASP A 152 -10.61 -7.11 6.11
CA ASP A 152 -11.84 -7.82 6.46
C ASP A 152 -12.46 -7.20 7.72
N LEU A 153 -11.64 -6.71 8.66
CA LEU A 153 -12.14 -5.92 9.80
C LEU A 153 -12.69 -4.56 9.39
N LEU A 154 -11.96 -3.83 8.55
CA LEU A 154 -12.40 -2.52 8.05
C LEU A 154 -13.76 -2.63 7.33
N THR A 155 -13.99 -3.71 6.59
CA THR A 155 -15.26 -3.91 5.88
C THR A 155 -16.39 -4.45 6.76
N GLN A 156 -16.09 -5.12 7.87
CA GLN A 156 -17.09 -5.64 8.81
C GLN A 156 -17.53 -4.60 9.85
N ALA A 157 -16.61 -3.74 10.30
CA ALA A 157 -16.86 -2.76 11.36
C ALA A 157 -16.15 -1.42 11.05
N PRO A 158 -16.53 -0.74 9.95
CA PRO A 158 -15.80 0.43 9.44
C PRO A 158 -15.71 1.57 10.44
N GLU A 159 -16.80 1.91 11.14
CA GLU A 159 -16.80 2.97 12.14
C GLU A 159 -15.82 2.68 13.29
N ARG A 160 -15.87 1.46 13.84
CA ARG A 160 -14.99 1.05 14.93
C ARG A 160 -13.52 1.08 14.52
N VAL A 161 -13.21 0.60 13.32
CA VAL A 161 -11.84 0.62 12.79
C VAL A 161 -11.39 2.07 12.56
N LEU A 162 -12.21 2.93 11.96
CA LEU A 162 -11.85 4.32 11.75
C LEU A 162 -11.63 5.06 13.07
N ARG A 163 -12.42 4.82 14.12
CA ARG A 163 -12.16 5.42 15.44
C ARG A 163 -10.74 5.15 15.94
N LEU A 164 -10.25 3.91 15.78
CA LEU A 164 -8.87 3.55 16.12
C LEU A 164 -7.84 4.23 15.20
N VAL A 165 -8.19 4.47 13.92
CA VAL A 165 -7.35 5.27 13.02
C VAL A 165 -7.24 6.71 13.52
N TYR A 166 -8.35 7.34 13.91
CA TYR A 166 -8.36 8.70 14.48
C TYR A 166 -7.53 8.78 15.75
N ASP A 167 -7.67 7.81 16.65
CA ASP A 167 -6.85 7.72 17.86
C ASP A 167 -5.35 7.61 17.54
N PHE A 168 -4.99 6.82 16.52
CA PHE A 168 -3.61 6.63 16.11
C PHE A 168 -2.98 7.88 15.47
N ILE A 169 -3.74 8.60 14.64
CA ILE A 169 -3.26 9.83 13.98
C ILE A 169 -3.38 11.07 14.87
N GLY A 170 -4.18 11.01 15.94
CA GLY A 170 -4.39 12.11 16.88
C GLY A 170 -5.31 13.22 16.35
N GLU A 171 -6.22 12.91 15.43
CA GLU A 171 -7.14 13.89 14.81
C GLU A 171 -8.56 13.78 15.40
N PRO A 172 -9.37 14.85 15.35
CA PRO A 172 -10.76 14.81 15.80
C PRO A 172 -11.64 13.99 14.86
N TRP A 173 -12.63 13.28 15.42
CA TRP A 173 -13.59 12.50 14.65
C TRP A 173 -14.34 13.36 13.62
N PHE A 174 -14.39 12.87 12.38
CA PHE A 174 -15.27 13.36 11.33
C PHE A 174 -16.40 12.35 11.12
N GLU A 175 -17.62 12.84 10.92
CA GLU A 175 -18.77 11.96 10.66
C GLU A 175 -18.70 11.38 9.24
N HIS A 176 -18.42 10.07 9.15
CA HIS A 176 -18.28 9.35 7.88
C HIS A 176 -19.62 8.75 7.41
N ASP A 177 -19.87 8.80 6.09
CA ASP A 177 -20.94 8.04 5.44
C ASP A 177 -20.37 6.74 4.86
N PHE A 178 -20.75 5.60 5.44
CA PHE A 178 -20.31 4.27 5.00
C PHE A 178 -21.24 3.60 3.97
N GLU A 179 -22.37 4.22 3.68
CA GLU A 179 -23.43 3.70 2.82
C GLU A 179 -23.41 4.34 1.42
N HIS A 180 -22.81 5.52 1.28
CA HIS A 180 -22.71 6.26 0.01
C HIS A 180 -21.27 6.68 -0.34
N LEU A 181 -20.44 5.71 -0.69
CA LEU A 181 -19.09 5.93 -1.19
C LEU A 181 -19.09 6.21 -2.70
N ALA A 182 -18.35 7.24 -3.12
CA ALA A 182 -18.12 7.53 -4.52
C ALA A 182 -16.63 7.76 -4.76
N TYR A 183 -15.99 6.81 -5.43
CA TYR A 183 -14.60 6.97 -5.87
C TYR A 183 -14.34 6.12 -7.13
N ASP A 184 -13.76 6.75 -8.14
CA ASP A 184 -13.33 6.13 -9.39
C ASP A 184 -12.07 6.87 -9.90
N ALA A 185 -11.26 6.20 -10.72
CA ALA A 185 -10.00 6.73 -11.25
C ALA A 185 -9.70 6.17 -12.66
N PRO A 186 -10.59 6.42 -13.64
CA PRO A 186 -10.55 5.76 -14.94
C PRO A 186 -9.30 6.08 -15.77
N GLU A 187 -8.73 7.28 -15.66
CA GLU A 187 -7.54 7.69 -16.42
C GLU A 187 -6.31 6.86 -16.03
N PHE A 188 -6.17 6.56 -14.74
CA PHE A 188 -5.06 5.75 -14.22
C PHE A 188 -5.22 4.27 -14.61
N ASP A 189 -6.46 3.77 -14.56
CA ASP A 189 -6.83 2.42 -14.97
C ASP A 189 -6.56 2.18 -16.47
N GLN A 190 -6.93 3.15 -17.30
CA GLN A 190 -6.66 3.12 -18.75
C GLN A 190 -5.16 3.13 -19.04
N ALA A 191 -4.37 3.93 -18.31
CA ALA A 191 -2.91 3.96 -18.48
C ALA A 191 -2.26 2.59 -18.24
N LEU A 192 -2.85 1.74 -17.39
CA LEU A 192 -2.42 0.37 -17.10
C LEU A 192 -3.06 -0.71 -18.00
N GLY A 193 -4.10 -0.36 -18.77
CA GLY A 193 -4.91 -1.32 -19.51
C GLY A 193 -5.78 -2.19 -18.61
N VAL A 194 -6.14 -1.73 -17.40
CA VAL A 194 -6.92 -2.48 -16.40
C VAL A 194 -8.14 -1.67 -15.99
N THR A 195 -9.26 -1.85 -16.68
CA THR A 195 -10.49 -1.10 -16.39
C THR A 195 -11.09 -1.51 -15.03
N GLY A 196 -11.38 -0.53 -14.18
CA GLY A 196 -12.11 -0.72 -12.92
C GLY A 196 -11.25 -1.21 -11.76
N LEU A 197 -9.92 -1.14 -11.87
CA LEU A 197 -8.99 -1.47 -10.79
C LEU A 197 -9.17 -0.53 -9.59
N HIS A 198 -9.48 0.75 -9.81
CA HIS A 198 -9.65 1.74 -8.75
C HIS A 198 -11.11 2.13 -8.47
N LYS A 199 -12.08 1.40 -9.02
CA LYS A 199 -13.50 1.68 -8.79
C LYS A 199 -13.96 1.16 -7.43
N VAL A 200 -14.44 2.05 -6.58
CA VAL A 200 -15.02 1.71 -5.28
C VAL A 200 -16.52 1.49 -5.43
N ARG A 201 -17.05 0.53 -4.68
CA ARG A 201 -18.50 0.26 -4.66
C ARG A 201 -19.21 1.27 -3.74
N PRO A 202 -20.49 1.56 -4.00
CA PRO A 202 -21.23 2.54 -3.20
C PRO A 202 -21.31 2.21 -1.71
N ARG A 203 -21.31 0.93 -1.35
CA ARG A 203 -21.50 0.49 0.03
C ARG A 203 -20.39 -0.43 0.50
N ILE A 204 -19.93 -0.23 1.73
CA ILE A 204 -19.04 -1.15 2.43
C ILE A 204 -19.82 -2.41 2.82
N ALA A 205 -19.45 -3.56 2.28
CA ALA A 205 -20.06 -4.84 2.64
C ALA A 205 -19.07 -6.00 2.41
N VAL A 206 -19.13 -6.99 3.29
CA VAL A 206 -18.42 -8.27 3.10
C VAL A 206 -18.91 -8.93 1.82
N GLN A 207 -17.97 -9.41 1.00
CA GLN A 207 -18.26 -10.08 -0.25
C GLN A 207 -17.82 -11.54 -0.17
N ALA A 208 -18.78 -12.41 0.08
CA ALA A 208 -18.57 -13.83 -0.09
C ALA A 208 -18.32 -14.13 -1.57
N ARG A 209 -17.14 -14.65 -1.91
CA ARG A 209 -16.78 -15.03 -3.27
C ARG A 209 -16.00 -16.33 -3.27
N ARG A 210 -16.20 -17.13 -4.31
CA ARG A 210 -15.37 -18.32 -4.58
C ARG A 210 -14.14 -17.90 -5.37
N THR A 211 -12.95 -18.25 -4.89
CA THR A 211 -11.68 -17.97 -5.60
C THR A 211 -11.66 -18.57 -7.00
N ILE A 212 -11.03 -17.87 -7.95
CA ILE A 212 -10.69 -18.38 -9.29
C ILE A 212 -9.23 -18.84 -9.40
N LEU A 213 -8.45 -18.67 -8.33
CA LEU A 213 -7.10 -19.20 -8.26
C LEU A 213 -7.13 -20.72 -8.02
N PRO A 214 -6.21 -21.47 -8.65
CA PRO A 214 -5.87 -22.82 -8.26
C PRO A 214 -5.62 -22.97 -6.74
N PRO A 215 -6.03 -24.09 -6.10
CA PRO A 215 -5.93 -24.28 -4.65
C PRO A 215 -4.49 -24.17 -4.10
N ASP A 216 -3.51 -24.64 -4.85
CA ASP A 216 -2.08 -24.56 -4.55
C ASP A 216 -1.60 -23.10 -4.52
N LEU A 217 -1.93 -22.29 -5.53
CA LEU A 217 -1.61 -20.86 -5.53
C LEU A 217 -2.31 -20.13 -4.38
N PHE A 218 -3.59 -20.43 -4.14
CA PHE A 218 -4.33 -19.78 -3.06
C PHE A 218 -3.71 -20.09 -1.69
N LYS A 219 -3.32 -21.34 -1.46
CA LYS A 219 -2.63 -21.74 -0.23
C LYS A 219 -1.28 -21.01 -0.11
N GLN A 220 -0.44 -21.08 -1.14
CA GLN A 220 0.89 -20.47 -1.16
C GLN A 220 0.85 -18.98 -0.78
N TYR A 221 -0.07 -18.20 -1.35
CA TYR A 221 -0.14 -16.77 -1.06
C TYR A 221 -0.87 -16.46 0.25
N SER A 222 -1.73 -17.35 0.77
CA SER A 222 -2.36 -17.14 2.08
C SER A 222 -1.32 -17.09 3.22
N ASP A 223 -0.27 -17.91 3.09
CA ASP A 223 0.82 -18.04 4.07
C ASP A 223 1.71 -16.76 4.16
N LEU A 224 1.53 -15.78 3.27
CA LEU A 224 2.31 -14.54 3.26
C LEU A 224 1.78 -13.45 4.22
N SER A 225 0.69 -13.73 4.95
CA SER A 225 0.01 -12.76 5.83
C SER A 225 0.74 -12.59 7.19
N PHE A 226 2.00 -12.14 7.16
CA PHE A 226 2.90 -12.11 8.32
C PHE A 226 2.38 -11.28 9.51
N TRP A 227 1.52 -10.28 9.29
CA TRP A 227 0.91 -9.47 10.36
C TRP A 227 -0.02 -10.26 11.31
N LEU A 228 -0.33 -11.51 10.97
CA LEU A 228 -1.08 -12.43 11.82
C LEU A 228 -0.20 -13.21 12.82
N ASP A 229 1.13 -13.21 12.64
CA ASP A 229 2.05 -14.11 13.34
C ASP A 229 2.24 -13.83 14.84
N GLY A 230 1.68 -12.72 15.36
CA GLY A 230 1.81 -12.36 16.78
C GLY A 230 3.22 -11.99 17.23
N SER A 231 4.19 -11.89 16.32
CA SER A 231 5.59 -11.59 16.61
C SER A 231 5.77 -10.22 17.27
N ALA A 232 6.90 -10.07 17.99
CA ALA A 232 7.29 -8.83 18.65
C ALA A 232 7.71 -7.76 17.62
N SER A 233 6.71 -7.14 17.00
CA SER A 233 6.84 -5.86 16.28
C SER A 233 6.34 -4.73 17.19
N ALA A 234 6.94 -3.54 17.06
CA ALA A 234 6.43 -2.33 17.71
C ALA A 234 5.24 -1.70 16.96
N ALA A 235 4.84 -2.26 15.81
CA ALA A 235 3.73 -1.75 15.01
C ALA A 235 2.37 -1.90 15.70
N ASN A 236 1.52 -0.93 15.43
CA ASN A 236 0.12 -0.95 15.84
C ASN A 236 -0.65 -1.84 14.85
N VAL A 237 -1.40 -2.82 15.34
CA VAL A 237 -2.12 -3.76 14.47
C VAL A 237 -3.58 -3.89 14.89
N ILE A 238 -4.49 -3.47 14.01
CA ILE A 238 -5.91 -3.76 14.12
C ILE A 238 -6.17 -5.10 13.43
N ARG A 239 -6.13 -6.17 14.22
CA ARG A 239 -6.41 -7.55 13.78
C ARG A 239 -7.46 -8.20 14.67
N MET A 240 -8.11 -9.25 14.16
CA MET A 240 -8.88 -10.12 15.05
C MET A 240 -7.89 -10.73 16.04
N LYS A 241 -8.28 -10.77 17.32
CA LYS A 241 -7.52 -11.50 18.32
C LYS A 241 -7.58 -12.96 17.88
N SER A 242 -6.51 -13.48 17.30
CA SER A 242 -6.32 -14.90 17.20
C SER A 242 -6.26 -15.40 18.63
N ASP A 243 -7.19 -16.29 19.01
CA ASP A 243 -6.99 -17.08 20.21
C ASP A 243 -5.62 -17.71 20.05
N ALA A 244 -4.67 -17.28 20.89
CA ALA A 244 -3.33 -17.78 20.86
C ALA A 244 -3.44 -19.30 20.91
N ALA A 245 -2.99 -19.96 19.84
CA ALA A 245 -2.71 -21.37 19.91
C ALA A 245 -1.63 -21.50 20.98
N ASN A 246 -2.04 -21.89 22.19
CA ASN A 246 -1.15 -22.43 23.21
C ASN A 246 -0.33 -23.52 22.54
N ILE A 247 0.94 -23.24 22.29
CA ILE A 247 2.01 -24.22 22.16
C ILE A 247 3.17 -23.70 22.99
#